data_AF-A0A3M1DTY3-F1
#
_entry.id   AF-A0A3M1DTY3-F1
#
_cell.length_a   1.000
_cell.length_b   1.000
_cell.length_c   1.000
_cell.angle_alpha   90.00
_cell.angle_beta   90.00
_cell.angle_gamma   90.00
#
_symmetry.space_group_name_H-M   'P 1'
#
loop_
_entity.id
_entity.type
_entity.pdbx_description
1 polymer ?
#
loop_
_entity_poly.entity_id
_entity_poly.type
_entity_poly.pdbx_seq_one_letter_code
_entity_poly.pdbx_strand_id
1 'polypeptide(L)'
;MEVCPTSNLQTGAVYSLGHHPLPDMLALGLRVTLNTDDPSISDTTLTDEYLLAMTEMGIPIRQIRQMVFYAVDAAFLPEEERRALQEVFAEWEHIANPICLEEGCLN
;
A
#
# COMPACT_ATOMS: atom_id res chain seq x y z
N MET A 1 11.54 -0.94 1.93
CA MET A 1 11.49 -2.41 1.76
C MET A 1 10.31 -2.72 0.89
N GLU A 2 10.47 -3.61 -0.09
CA GLU A 2 9.37 -4.05 -0.96
C GLU A 2 8.73 -5.30 -0.38
N VAL A 3 7.40 -5.33 -0.33
CA VAL A 3 6.61 -6.46 0.17
C VAL A 3 5.60 -6.88 -0.89
N CYS A 4 5.51 -8.18 -1.12
CA CYS A 4 4.71 -8.78 -2.19
C CYS A 4 3.81 -9.89 -1.59
N PRO A 5 2.69 -9.53 -0.94
CA PRO A 5 1.91 -10.47 -0.13
C PRO A 5 1.54 -11.78 -0.81
N THR A 6 1.04 -11.73 -2.05
CA THR A 6 0.67 -12.95 -2.80
C THR A 6 1.89 -13.83 -3.08
N SER A 7 2.98 -13.25 -3.60
CA SER A 7 4.24 -13.98 -3.84
C SER A 7 4.81 -14.54 -2.54
N ASN A 8 4.77 -13.79 -1.43
CA ASN A 8 5.26 -14.24 -0.12
C ASN A 8 4.50 -15.48 0.38
N LEU A 9 3.18 -15.54 0.13
CA LEU A 9 2.39 -16.73 0.45
C LEU A 9 2.73 -17.91 -0.49
N GLN A 10 2.76 -17.68 -1.80
CA GLN A 10 2.97 -18.73 -2.81
C GLN A 10 4.36 -19.37 -2.71
N THR A 11 5.37 -18.58 -2.34
CA THR A 11 6.75 -19.05 -2.13
C THR A 11 6.98 -19.68 -0.75
N GLY A 12 5.99 -19.61 0.15
CA GLY A 12 6.10 -20.11 1.53
C GLY A 12 6.94 -19.25 2.45
N ALA A 13 7.26 -18.00 2.07
CA ALA A 13 7.90 -17.03 2.96
C ALA A 13 7.01 -16.66 4.14
N VAL A 14 5.68 -16.72 3.95
CA VAL A 14 4.67 -16.64 5.02
C VAL A 14 3.71 -17.82 4.93
N TYR A 15 3.17 -18.24 6.07
CA TYR A 15 2.22 -19.36 6.13
C TYR A 15 0.77 -18.97 5.88
N SER A 16 0.40 -17.72 6.16
CA SER A 16 -0.96 -17.21 6.00
C SER A 16 -0.96 -15.69 5.93
N LEU A 17 -1.89 -15.11 5.18
CA LEU A 17 -2.03 -13.65 5.05
C LEU A 17 -2.50 -12.98 6.34
N GLY A 18 -3.38 -13.62 7.11
CA GLY A 18 -3.82 -13.11 8.41
C GLY A 18 -2.72 -13.00 9.48
N HIS A 19 -1.57 -13.65 9.26
CA HIS A 19 -0.36 -13.52 10.09
C HIS A 19 0.83 -13.00 9.27
N HIS A 20 0.58 -12.26 8.18
CA HIS A 20 1.64 -11.64 7.42
C HIS A 20 2.40 -10.62 8.30
N PRO A 21 3.73 -10.50 8.24
CA PRO A 21 4.49 -9.56 9.08
C PRO A 21 4.27 -8.08 8.72
N LEU A 22 3.45 -7.78 7.70
CA LEU A 22 3.32 -6.41 7.18
C LEU A 22 2.76 -5.43 8.23
N PRO A 23 1.71 -5.75 9.00
CA PRO A 23 1.24 -4.88 10.08
C PRO A 23 2.32 -4.58 11.12
N ASP A 24 3.12 -5.57 11.51
CA ASP A 24 4.22 -5.39 12.48
C ASP A 24 5.32 -4.50 11.90
N MET A 25 5.67 -4.69 10.62
CA MET A 25 6.64 -3.83 9.94
C MET A 25 6.19 -2.36 9.92
N LEU A 26 4.91 -2.11 9.68
CA LEU A 26 4.33 -0.77 9.73
C LEU A 26 4.29 -0.22 11.16
N ALA A 27 3.97 -1.04 12.16
CA ALA A 27 3.96 -0.66 13.57
C ALA A 27 5.37 -0.30 14.09
N LEU A 28 6.40 -0.96 13.55
CA LEU A 28 7.81 -0.66 13.81
C LEU A 28 8.33 0.57 13.05
N GLY A 29 7.50 1.22 12.23
CA GLY A 29 7.87 2.43 11.48
C GLY A 29 8.71 2.16 10.24
N LEU A 30 8.75 0.93 9.73
CA LEU A 30 9.47 0.62 8.49
C LEU A 30 8.79 1.27 7.29
N ARG A 31 9.60 1.84 6.39
CA ARG A 31 9.13 2.35 5.09
C ARG A 31 8.93 1.18 4.13
N VAL A 32 7.69 0.73 4.02
CA VAL A 32 7.29 -0.39 3.17
C VAL A 32 6.58 0.11 1.91
N THR A 33 6.77 -0.61 0.80
CA THR A 33 6.02 -0.45 -0.45
C THR A 33 5.37 -1.80 -0.79
N LEU A 34 4.17 -1.77 -1.38
CA LEU A 34 3.50 -2.97 -1.88
C LEU A 34 3.78 -3.14 -3.36
N ASN A 35 4.08 -4.37 -3.77
CA ASN A 35 4.38 -4.74 -5.15
C ASN A 35 3.84 -6.14 -5.46
N THR A 36 3.85 -6.51 -6.75
CA THR A 36 3.36 -7.81 -7.23
C THR A 36 4.45 -8.88 -7.36
N ASP A 37 5.73 -8.50 -7.26
CA ASP A 37 6.86 -9.34 -7.69
C ASP A 37 6.71 -9.72 -9.18
N ASP A 38 6.34 -10.97 -9.48
CA ASP A 38 5.95 -11.41 -10.84
C ASP A 38 4.42 -11.58 -10.93
N PRO A 39 3.69 -10.61 -11.53
CA PRO A 39 2.23 -10.67 -11.62
C PRO A 39 1.74 -11.79 -12.54
N SER A 40 2.55 -12.23 -13.51
CA SER A 40 2.17 -13.29 -14.45
C SER A 40 2.23 -14.67 -13.82
N ILE A 41 3.18 -14.88 -12.93
CA ILE A 41 3.32 -16.12 -12.14
C ILE A 41 2.34 -16.11 -10.97
N SER A 42 2.16 -14.96 -10.33
CA SER A 42 1.35 -14.85 -9.11
C SER A 42 -0.15 -14.72 -9.36
N ASP A 43 -0.57 -14.48 -10.62
CA ASP A 43 -1.95 -14.22 -11.03
C ASP A 43 -2.62 -13.12 -10.18
N THR A 44 -1.91 -11.98 -10.07
CA THR A 44 -2.30 -10.86 -9.21
C THR A 44 -1.99 -9.52 -9.87
N THR A 45 -2.75 -8.49 -9.52
CA THR A 45 -2.46 -7.09 -9.88
C THR A 45 -2.07 -6.29 -8.64
N LEU A 46 -1.49 -5.11 -8.84
CA LEU A 46 -1.17 -4.22 -7.72
C LEU A 46 -2.43 -3.79 -6.94
N THR A 47 -3.57 -3.66 -7.62
CA THR A 47 -4.87 -3.40 -6.98
C THR A 47 -5.30 -4.55 -6.07
N ASP A 48 -5.07 -5.80 -6.50
CA ASP A 48 -5.37 -6.97 -5.68
C ASP A 48 -4.49 -7.01 -4.42
N GLU A 49 -3.20 -6.67 -4.54
CA GLU A 49 -2.30 -6.56 -3.38
C GLU A 49 -2.76 -5.49 -2.38
N TYR A 50 -3.24 -4.34 -2.86
CA TYR A 50 -3.83 -3.32 -1.99
C TYR A 50 -5.09 -3.82 -1.30
N LEU A 51 -5.98 -4.48 -2.04
CA LEU A 51 -7.22 -5.03 -1.49
C LEU A 51 -6.90 -6.08 -0.42
N LEU A 52 -5.97 -6.99 -0.69
CA LEU A 52 -5.54 -8.04 0.21
C LEU A 52 -4.94 -7.48 1.51
N ALA A 53 -4.07 -6.48 1.40
CA ALA A 53 -3.53 -5.77 2.56
C ALA A 53 -4.64 -5.14 3.42
N MET A 54 -5.68 -4.59 2.80
CA MET A 54 -6.81 -4.00 3.51
C MET A 54 -7.73 -5.06 4.16
N THR A 55 -8.07 -6.12 3.44
CA THR A 55 -9.08 -7.10 3.88
C THR A 55 -8.51 -8.21 4.77
N GLU A 56 -7.32 -8.71 4.47
CA GLU A 56 -6.73 -9.86 5.19
C GLU A 56 -5.82 -9.41 6.34
N MET A 57 -5.21 -8.23 6.24
CA MET A 57 -4.24 -7.73 7.23
C MET A 57 -4.75 -6.51 8.01
N GLY A 58 -5.96 -6.02 7.68
CA GLY A 58 -6.58 -4.89 8.36
C GLY A 58 -5.85 -3.55 8.16
N ILE A 59 -5.07 -3.41 7.08
CA ILE A 59 -4.29 -2.20 6.83
C ILE A 59 -5.22 -1.09 6.35
N PRO A 60 -5.30 0.05 7.05
CA PRO A 60 -6.18 1.15 6.66
C PRO A 60 -5.68 1.84 5.39
N ILE A 61 -6.62 2.38 4.60
CA ILE A 61 -6.32 3.10 3.34
C ILE A 61 -5.28 4.22 3.50
N ARG A 62 -5.25 4.89 4.67
CA ARG A 62 -4.24 5.92 4.97
C ARG A 62 -2.80 5.37 4.95
N GLN A 63 -2.60 4.12 5.39
CA GLN A 63 -1.30 3.47 5.36
C GLN A 63 -0.97 2.97 3.96
N ILE A 64 -1.96 2.48 3.18
CA ILE A 64 -1.77 2.21 1.75
C ILE A 64 -1.26 3.47 1.03
N ARG A 65 -1.91 4.62 1.24
CA ARG A 65 -1.48 5.91 0.69
C ARG A 65 -0.03 6.23 1.07
N GLN A 66 0.32 6.06 2.35
CA GLN A 66 1.68 6.31 2.82
C GLN A 66 2.72 5.41 2.11
N MET A 67 2.37 4.14 1.86
CA MET A 67 3.24 3.21 1.11
C MET A 67 3.40 3.64 -0.36
N VAL A 68 2.37 4.22 -0.98
CA VAL A 68 2.50 4.82 -2.33
C VAL A 68 3.48 5.98 -2.32
N PHE A 69 3.40 6.90 -1.35
CA PHE A 69 4.39 7.98 -1.21
C PHE A 69 5.81 7.45 -0.97
N TYR A 70 5.97 6.37 -0.21
CA TYR A 70 7.27 5.72 -0.06
C TYR A 70 7.78 5.12 -1.36
N ALA A 71 6.90 4.59 -2.22
CA ALA A 71 7.28 4.09 -3.54
C ALA A 71 7.73 5.22 -4.46
N VAL A 72 7.02 6.35 -4.47
CA VAL A 72 7.41 7.56 -5.23
C VAL A 72 8.78 8.08 -4.74
N ASP A 73 8.97 8.16 -3.43
CA ASP A 73 10.24 8.61 -2.84
C ASP A 73 11.41 7.69 -3.19
N ALA A 74 11.16 6.37 -3.25
CA ALA A 74 12.16 5.35 -3.56
C ALA A 74 12.37 5.14 -5.07
N ALA A 75 11.52 5.71 -5.92
CA ALA A 75 11.60 5.52 -7.36
C ALA A 75 12.92 6.08 -7.91
N PHE A 76 13.53 5.35 -8.85
CA PHE A 76 14.76 5.76 -9.55
C PHE A 76 14.49 6.78 -10.65
N LEU A 77 13.78 7.84 -10.29
CA LEU A 77 13.45 8.97 -11.15
C LEU A 77 14.37 10.17 -10.85
N PRO A 78 14.62 11.03 -11.85
CA PRO A 78 15.15 12.37 -11.62
C PRO A 78 14.28 13.14 -10.62
N GLU A 79 14.88 14.09 -9.89
CA GLU A 79 14.19 14.82 -8.82
C GLU A 79 12.93 15.56 -9.32
N GLU A 80 13.00 16.14 -10.51
CA GLU A 80 11.88 16.87 -11.12
C GLU A 80 10.70 15.93 -11.43
N GLU A 81 10.96 14.77 -12.03
CA GLU A 81 9.93 13.77 -12.32
C GLU A 81 9.34 13.17 -11.04
N ARG A 82 10.18 12.91 -10.03
CA ARG A 82 9.71 12.45 -8.71
C ARG A 82 8.80 13.50 -8.05
N ARG A 83 9.15 14.78 -8.10
CA ARG A 83 8.32 15.85 -7.54
C ARG A 83 6.98 15.93 -8.27
N ALA A 84 6.98 15.90 -9.61
CA ALA A 84 5.74 15.88 -10.39
C ALA A 84 4.85 14.69 -9.99
N LEU A 85 5.44 13.50 -9.78
CA LEU A 85 4.69 12.33 -9.33
C LEU A 85 4.15 12.47 -7.89
N GLN A 86 4.93 13.06 -6.98
CA GLN A 86 4.44 13.37 -5.62
C GLN A 86 3.23 14.32 -5.66
N GLU A 87 3.23 15.32 -6.55
CA GLU A 87 2.12 16.26 -6.73
C GLU A 87 0.85 15.55 -7.23
N VAL A 88 0.98 14.64 -8.20
CA VAL A 88 -0.14 13.81 -8.68
C VAL A 88 -0.79 13.02 -7.54
N PHE A 89 0.00 12.42 -6.66
CA PHE A 89 -0.53 11.65 -5.53
C PHE A 89 -0.96 12.51 -4.33
N ALA A 90 -0.49 13.76 -4.23
CA ALA A 90 -0.92 14.70 -3.19
C ALA A 90 -2.40 15.06 -3.34
N GLU A 91 -2.92 15.13 -4.57
CA GLU A 91 -4.34 15.37 -4.84
C GLU A 91 -5.27 14.28 -4.25
N TRP A 92 -4.71 13.08 -3.98
CA TRP A 92 -5.43 11.96 -3.38
C TRP A 92 -5.84 12.20 -1.90
N GLU A 93 -5.35 13.28 -1.28
CA GLU A 93 -5.73 13.74 0.06
C GLU A 93 -7.24 13.99 0.20
N HIS A 94 -7.92 14.38 -0.89
CA HIS A 94 -9.35 14.68 -0.89
C HIS A 94 -10.26 13.46 -1.05
N ILE A 95 -9.73 12.31 -1.48
CA ILE A 95 -10.52 11.09 -1.68
C ILE A 95 -10.56 10.23 -0.41
N ALA A 96 -9.51 10.27 0.40
CA ALA A 96 -9.42 9.52 1.66
C ALA A 96 -10.08 10.24 2.85
N ASN A 97 -10.47 11.50 2.67
CA ASN A 97 -11.36 12.20 3.56
C ASN A 97 -12.76 12.08 2.94
N PRO A 98 -13.67 11.22 3.43
CA PRO A 98 -15.03 11.27 2.94
C PRO A 98 -15.48 12.71 3.17
N ILE A 99 -16.09 13.30 2.15
CA ILE A 99 -16.86 14.53 2.33
C ILE A 99 -17.70 14.28 3.58
N CYS A 100 -17.41 15.01 4.65
CA CYS A 100 -18.39 15.24 5.70
C CYS A 100 -19.49 16.01 4.98
N LEU A 101 -20.37 15.27 4.30
CA LEU A 101 -21.61 15.82 3.81
C LEU A 101 -22.30 16.31 5.07
N GLU A 102 -22.61 17.60 5.07
CA GLU A 102 -23.34 18.26 6.14
C GLU A 102 -24.45 17.31 6.62
N GLU A 103 -24.46 17.02 7.92
CA GLU A 103 -25.24 15.99 8.63
C GLU A 103 -24.52 14.66 8.95
N GLY A 104 -23.48 14.75 9.80
CA GLY A 104 -23.31 13.81 10.90
C GLY A 104 -22.39 12.60 10.67
N CYS A 105 -21.16 12.68 11.15
CA CYS A 105 -20.39 11.48 11.50
C CYS A 105 -21.07 10.79 12.69
N LEU A 106 -21.58 9.56 12.48
CA LEU A 106 -21.93 8.65 13.57
C LEU A 106 -20.76 7.70 13.84
N ASN A 107 -20.48 7.55 15.13
CA ASN A 107 -19.36 6.81 15.73
C ASN A 107 -19.31 5.33 15.38
#